data_AF-W1V0N2-F1
#
_entry.id   AF-W1V0N2-F1
#
_cell.length_a   1.000
_cell.length_b   1.000
_cell.length_c   1.000
_cell.angle_alpha   90.00
_cell.angle_beta   90.00
_cell.angle_gamma   90.00
#
_symmetry.space_group_name_H-M   'P 1'
#
loop_
_entity.id
_entity.type
_entity.pdbx_description
1 polymer ?
#
loop_
_entity_poly.entity_id
_entity_poly.type
_entity_poly.pdbx_seq_one_letter_code
_entity_poly.pdbx_strand_id
1 'polypeptide(L)'
;TNGASQQQEAIVKAPTDRSYFLRGSASADNFKEKWIAAVSDLNAASQQGLAERFDSTVGANTVLMPFGGKFQKTPTQGMVAKLPVLNGETTTASIMTHGFVPELSAWSPYHGAQYAVLLSVAKLVALGGRREDAYLTLQEYFESIPIRGVIVCTRYIEEYEAVI
;
A
#
# COMPACT_ATOMS: atom_id res chain seq x y z
N THR A 1 21.59 9.45 -5.71
CA THR A 1 23.00 9.42 -6.14
C THR A 1 23.89 9.35 -4.90
N ASN A 2 24.63 8.25 -4.72
CA ASN A 2 25.72 8.05 -3.73
C ASN A 2 25.51 8.51 -2.28
N GLY A 3 24.29 8.47 -1.73
CA GLY A 3 24.03 8.78 -0.32
C GLY A 3 24.36 10.23 0.09
N ALA A 4 24.57 11.14 -0.87
CA ALA A 4 24.76 12.55 -0.59
C ALA A 4 23.43 13.18 -0.17
N SER A 5 23.45 14.03 0.86
CA SER A 5 22.28 14.80 1.28
C SER A 5 21.79 15.67 0.11
N GLN A 6 20.52 15.55 -0.22
CA GLN A 6 19.84 16.35 -1.24
C GLN A 6 18.68 17.06 -0.55
N GLN A 7 18.54 18.35 -0.85
CA GLN A 7 17.39 19.14 -0.42
C GLN A 7 16.60 19.53 -1.65
N GLN A 8 15.28 19.38 -1.56
CA GLN A 8 14.35 19.74 -2.61
C GLN A 8 13.10 20.27 -1.91
N GLU A 9 12.62 21.44 -2.31
CA GLU A 9 11.34 21.95 -1.81
C GLU A 9 10.20 21.25 -2.60
N ALA A 10 9.01 21.02 -2.02
CA ALA A 10 7.82 20.47 -2.71
C ALA A 10 6.56 21.35 -2.48
N ILE A 11 5.74 21.62 -3.51
CA ILE A 11 4.42 22.29 -3.37
C ILE A 11 3.34 21.22 -3.45
N VAL A 12 2.64 21.01 -2.33
CA VAL A 12 1.46 20.14 -2.29
C VAL A 12 0.23 21.00 -2.52
N LYS A 13 -0.49 20.76 -3.62
CA LYS A 13 -1.78 21.42 -3.86
C LYS A 13 -2.85 20.78 -2.98
N ALA A 14 -3.78 21.60 -2.50
CA ALA A 14 -5.00 21.10 -1.89
C ALA A 14 -5.77 20.20 -2.90
N PRO A 15 -6.47 19.16 -2.41
CA PRO A 15 -7.32 18.35 -3.26
C PRO A 15 -8.37 19.19 -3.98
N THR A 16 -8.77 18.76 -5.18
CA THR A 16 -9.88 19.38 -5.90
C THR A 16 -11.21 19.14 -5.18
N ASP A 17 -12.18 20.04 -5.38
CA ASP A 17 -13.52 19.98 -4.75
C ASP A 17 -14.25 18.65 -4.99
N ARG A 18 -13.95 17.98 -6.11
CA ARG A 18 -14.45 16.65 -6.39
C ARG A 18 -13.70 15.61 -5.54
N SER A 19 -14.28 15.29 -4.39
CA SER A 19 -13.73 14.30 -3.46
C SER A 19 -13.54 12.92 -4.10
N TYR A 20 -12.38 12.30 -3.82
CA TYR A 20 -12.11 10.90 -4.15
C TYR A 20 -13.14 9.95 -3.54
N PHE A 21 -13.59 10.23 -2.31
CA PHE A 21 -14.53 9.38 -1.57
C PHE A 21 -15.97 9.43 -2.10
N LEU A 22 -16.28 10.40 -2.97
CA LEU A 22 -17.57 10.49 -3.65
C LEU A 22 -17.58 9.72 -4.98
N ARG A 23 -16.47 9.07 -5.37
CA ARG A 23 -16.45 8.14 -6.50
C ARG A 23 -17.29 6.91 -6.14
N GLY A 24 -18.48 6.80 -6.74
CA GLY A 24 -19.32 5.60 -6.60
C GLY A 24 -20.66 5.80 -5.89
N SER A 25 -21.03 7.02 -5.49
CA SER A 25 -22.40 7.36 -5.04
C SER A 25 -23.40 7.40 -6.21
N ALA A 26 -23.35 6.41 -7.09
CA ALA A 26 -24.19 6.32 -8.27
C ALA A 26 -25.43 5.46 -7.97
N SER A 27 -26.58 5.85 -8.55
CA SER A 27 -27.82 5.06 -8.56
C SER A 27 -27.56 3.58 -8.85
N ALA A 28 -28.35 2.67 -8.27
CA ALA A 28 -28.26 1.22 -8.53
C ALA A 28 -28.66 0.84 -9.98
N ASP A 29 -29.11 1.80 -10.78
CA ASP A 29 -29.36 1.62 -12.21
C ASP A 29 -28.09 1.07 -12.90
N ASN A 30 -28.25 0.03 -13.71
CA ASN A 30 -27.17 -0.65 -14.43
C ASN A 30 -26.11 -1.27 -13.51
N PHE A 31 -26.54 -1.87 -12.40
CA PHE A 31 -25.67 -2.58 -11.45
C PHE A 31 -24.79 -3.63 -12.14
N LYS A 32 -25.34 -4.42 -13.07
CA LYS A 32 -24.60 -5.48 -13.77
C LYS A 32 -23.41 -4.90 -14.52
N GLU A 33 -23.63 -3.83 -15.28
CA GLU A 33 -22.59 -3.15 -16.06
C GLU A 33 -21.52 -2.55 -15.13
N LYS A 34 -21.93 -1.89 -14.04
CA LYS A 34 -21.01 -1.32 -13.05
C LYS A 34 -20.19 -2.38 -12.33
N TRP A 35 -20.80 -3.51 -12.00
CA TRP A 35 -20.13 -4.65 -11.38
C TRP A 35 -19.08 -5.23 -12.31
N ILE A 36 -19.45 -5.50 -13.58
CA ILE A 36 -18.52 -5.99 -14.60
C ILE A 36 -17.36 -5.00 -14.77
N ALA A 37 -17.64 -3.70 -14.83
CA ALA A 37 -16.60 -2.69 -14.93
C ALA A 37 -15.66 -2.70 -13.72
N ALA A 38 -16.21 -2.78 -12.50
CA ALA A 38 -15.42 -2.79 -11.27
C ALA A 38 -14.51 -4.02 -11.16
N VAL A 39 -14.99 -5.23 -11.49
CA VAL A 39 -14.15 -6.45 -11.45
C VAL A 39 -13.19 -6.56 -12.63
N SER A 40 -13.43 -5.80 -13.71
CA SER A 40 -12.54 -5.72 -14.87
C SER A 40 -11.45 -4.66 -14.71
N ASP A 41 -11.57 -3.78 -13.71
CA ASP A 41 -10.56 -2.78 -13.40
C ASP A 41 -9.26 -3.44 -12.98
N LEU A 42 -8.11 -2.94 -13.46
CA LEU A 42 -6.80 -3.54 -13.19
C LEU A 42 -6.43 -3.56 -11.70
N ASN A 43 -6.96 -2.64 -10.89
CA ASN A 43 -6.71 -2.62 -9.45
C ASN A 43 -7.51 -3.69 -8.70
N ALA A 44 -8.58 -4.24 -9.31
CA ALA A 44 -9.45 -5.24 -8.72
C ALA A 44 -9.34 -6.63 -9.38
N ALA A 45 -8.92 -6.67 -10.65
CA ALA A 45 -8.74 -7.89 -11.43
C ALA A 45 -7.65 -8.78 -10.82
N SER A 46 -7.66 -10.06 -11.20
CA SER A 46 -6.69 -11.04 -10.69
C SER A 46 -5.26 -10.69 -11.09
N GLN A 47 -4.38 -10.59 -10.09
CA GLN A 47 -2.94 -10.36 -10.27
C GLN A 47 -2.13 -11.68 -10.29
N GLN A 48 -2.82 -12.83 -10.42
CA GLN A 48 -2.22 -14.17 -10.39
C GLN A 48 -1.12 -14.36 -11.43
N GLY A 49 -1.33 -13.90 -12.66
CA GLY A 49 -0.33 -14.07 -13.73
C GLY A 49 1.01 -13.37 -13.44
N LEU A 50 1.01 -12.29 -12.65
CA LEU A 50 2.23 -11.64 -12.19
C LEU A 50 2.85 -12.42 -11.02
N ALA A 51 2.04 -12.79 -10.04
CA ALA A 51 2.48 -13.46 -8.83
C ALA A 51 3.08 -14.85 -9.11
N GLU A 52 2.56 -15.60 -10.09
CA GLU A 52 3.09 -16.92 -10.50
C GLU A 52 4.48 -16.87 -11.14
N ARG A 53 4.97 -15.67 -11.49
CA ARG A 53 6.35 -15.49 -11.97
C ARG A 53 7.38 -15.51 -10.83
N PHE A 54 6.93 -15.46 -9.58
CA PHE A 54 7.78 -15.46 -8.40
C PHE A 54 7.65 -16.78 -7.65
N ASP A 55 8.79 -17.33 -7.20
CA ASP A 55 8.82 -18.55 -6.39
C ASP A 55 8.55 -18.20 -4.92
N SER A 56 7.53 -18.82 -4.35
CA SER A 56 7.14 -18.64 -2.94
C SER A 56 7.56 -19.80 -2.03
N THR A 57 8.34 -20.75 -2.54
CA THR A 57 8.72 -21.98 -1.83
C THR A 57 10.19 -22.00 -1.40
N VAL A 58 11.04 -21.16 -2.01
CA VAL A 58 12.46 -21.07 -1.69
C VAL A 58 12.67 -20.79 -0.19
N GLY A 59 13.50 -21.61 0.44
CA GLY A 59 13.84 -21.48 1.87
C GLY A 59 12.88 -22.21 2.82
N ALA A 60 11.82 -22.87 2.32
CA ALA A 60 10.89 -23.71 3.09
C ALA A 60 10.26 -23.06 4.36
N ASN A 61 10.32 -21.73 4.44
CA ASN A 61 9.86 -20.97 5.61
C ASN A 61 8.52 -20.28 5.36
N THR A 62 8.00 -20.28 4.14
CA THR A 62 6.71 -19.68 3.79
C THR A 62 5.57 -20.33 4.57
N VAL A 63 4.81 -19.50 5.27
CA VAL A 63 3.61 -19.92 6.02
C VAL A 63 2.36 -19.74 5.16
N LEU A 64 2.26 -18.60 4.46
CA LEU A 64 1.16 -18.30 3.56
C LEU A 64 1.64 -18.25 2.12
N MET A 65 1.12 -19.15 1.28
CA MET A 65 1.30 -19.09 -0.17
C MET A 65 0.58 -17.86 -0.74
N PRO A 66 1.02 -17.29 -1.89
CA PRO A 66 0.43 -16.07 -2.45
C PRO A 66 -1.08 -16.17 -2.69
N PHE A 67 -1.57 -17.37 -3.01
CA PHE A 67 -2.99 -17.67 -3.15
C PHE A 67 -3.40 -18.81 -2.22
N GLY A 68 -4.59 -18.68 -1.64
CA GLY A 68 -5.17 -19.66 -0.73
C GLY A 68 -6.53 -20.19 -1.19
N GLY A 69 -7.15 -20.97 -0.30
CA GLY A 69 -8.43 -21.61 -0.52
C GLY A 69 -8.34 -22.89 -1.36
N LYS A 70 -9.48 -23.59 -1.48
CA LYS A 70 -9.60 -24.87 -2.21
C LYS A 70 -9.08 -24.79 -3.66
N PHE A 71 -9.24 -23.63 -4.30
CA PHE A 71 -8.89 -23.41 -5.70
C PHE A 71 -7.60 -22.60 -5.89
N GLN A 72 -6.92 -22.18 -4.82
CA GLN A 72 -5.70 -21.35 -4.89
C GLN A 72 -5.92 -20.08 -5.75
N LYS A 73 -7.05 -19.41 -5.53
CA LYS A 73 -7.45 -18.18 -6.26
C LYS A 73 -7.61 -16.95 -5.37
N THR A 74 -7.65 -17.12 -4.05
CA THR A 74 -7.82 -16.00 -3.12
C THR A 74 -6.46 -15.42 -2.76
N PRO A 75 -6.12 -14.18 -3.14
CA PRO A 75 -4.84 -13.58 -2.80
C PRO A 75 -4.71 -13.38 -1.28
N THR A 76 -3.50 -13.57 -0.76
CA THR A 76 -3.17 -13.23 0.61
C THR A 76 -2.95 -11.73 0.78
N GLN A 77 -3.17 -11.21 1.98
CA GLN A 77 -3.05 -9.77 2.27
C GLN A 77 -1.60 -9.30 2.51
N GLY A 78 -0.64 -10.21 2.42
CA GLY A 78 0.77 -9.96 2.68
C GLY A 78 1.58 -11.25 2.73
N MET A 79 2.88 -11.10 2.94
CA MET A 79 3.82 -12.21 3.06
C MET A 79 3.93 -12.65 4.52
N VAL A 80 3.94 -13.96 4.77
CA VAL A 80 4.21 -14.53 6.10
C VAL A 80 5.22 -15.66 5.95
N ALA A 81 6.34 -15.54 6.66
CA ALA A 81 7.40 -16.55 6.67
C ALA A 81 7.99 -16.73 8.06
N LYS A 82 8.35 -17.96 8.42
CA LYS A 82 9.09 -18.29 9.65
C LYS A 82 10.48 -17.67 9.63
N LEU A 83 10.98 -17.28 10.81
CA LEU A 83 12.36 -16.83 10.94
C LEU A 83 13.31 -18.03 10.83
N PRO A 84 14.38 -17.96 10.01
CA PRO A 84 15.33 -19.06 9.91
C PRO A 84 16.10 -19.24 11.23
N VAL A 85 16.25 -20.49 11.66
CA VAL A 85 17.04 -20.88 12.83
C VAL A 85 18.12 -21.88 12.42
N LEU A 86 19.26 -21.89 13.11
CA LEU A 86 20.42 -22.73 12.75
C LEU A 86 20.09 -24.22 12.74
N ASN A 87 19.28 -24.68 13.70
CA ASN A 87 18.94 -26.09 13.88
C ASN A 87 17.43 -26.23 14.12
N GLY A 88 16.69 -26.71 13.11
CA GLY A 88 15.28 -27.09 13.24
C GLY A 88 14.29 -26.02 12.83
N GLU A 89 13.16 -25.98 13.54
CA GLU A 89 11.96 -25.23 13.17
C GLU A 89 11.61 -24.20 14.25
N THR A 90 10.98 -23.10 13.85
CA THR A 90 10.49 -22.07 14.77
C THR A 90 9.00 -21.85 14.64
N THR A 91 8.37 -21.36 15.71
CA THR A 91 7.00 -20.84 15.69
C THR A 91 6.96 -19.33 15.46
N THR A 92 8.12 -18.66 15.45
CA THR A 92 8.22 -17.21 15.21
C THR A 92 8.17 -16.91 13.71
N ALA A 93 7.28 -16.02 13.30
CA ALA A 93 7.13 -15.59 11.92
C ALA A 93 7.30 -14.07 11.77
N SER A 94 7.77 -13.66 10.59
CA SER A 94 7.76 -12.29 10.11
C SER A 94 6.57 -12.09 9.17
N ILE A 95 5.89 -10.96 9.30
CA ILE A 95 4.80 -10.55 8.42
C ILE A 95 5.23 -9.28 7.68
N MET A 96 5.02 -9.24 6.37
CA MET A 96 5.25 -8.05 5.55
C MET A 96 3.98 -7.68 4.79
N THR A 97 3.57 -6.42 4.92
CA THR A 97 2.40 -5.85 4.26
C THR A 97 2.74 -4.50 3.66
N HIS A 98 1.92 -4.06 2.71
CA HIS A 98 2.08 -2.76 2.07
C HIS A 98 0.73 -2.10 1.82
N GLY A 99 0.72 -0.77 1.83
CA GLY A 99 -0.44 0.06 1.54
C GLY A 99 -0.04 1.22 0.64
N PHE A 100 -0.75 1.39 -0.47
CA PHE A 100 -0.64 2.55 -1.34
C PHE A 100 -1.85 2.56 -2.28
N VAL A 101 -2.48 3.72 -2.49
CA VAL A 101 -3.60 3.89 -3.42
C VAL A 101 -3.24 5.03 -4.37
N PRO A 102 -2.75 4.73 -5.59
CA PRO A 102 -2.23 5.74 -6.51
C PRO A 102 -3.22 6.86 -6.81
N GLU A 103 -4.49 6.51 -7.04
CA GLU A 103 -5.53 7.48 -7.38
C GLU A 103 -5.88 8.42 -6.21
N LEU A 104 -5.83 7.91 -4.98
CA LEU A 104 -6.06 8.71 -3.77
C LEU A 104 -4.87 9.63 -3.51
N SER A 105 -3.65 9.11 -3.65
CA SER A 105 -2.41 9.89 -3.52
C SER A 105 -2.31 10.99 -4.58
N ALA A 106 -2.79 10.73 -5.80
CA ALA A 106 -2.84 11.73 -6.87
C ALA A 106 -3.87 12.83 -6.60
N TRP A 107 -5.02 12.49 -6.00
CA TRP A 107 -6.03 13.48 -5.60
C TRP A 107 -5.59 14.30 -4.38
N SER A 108 -5.03 13.63 -3.37
CA SER A 108 -4.52 14.26 -2.15
C SER A 108 -3.35 13.45 -1.60
N PRO A 109 -2.10 13.96 -1.73
CA PRO A 109 -0.93 13.30 -1.14
C PRO A 109 -1.06 13.07 0.37
N TYR A 110 -1.70 14.01 1.06
CA TYR A 110 -1.97 13.92 2.50
C TYR A 110 -2.88 12.73 2.86
N HIS A 111 -4.03 12.57 2.17
CA HIS A 111 -4.91 11.42 2.42
C HIS A 111 -4.30 10.13 1.90
N GLY A 112 -3.58 10.18 0.78
CA GLY A 112 -2.83 9.03 0.26
C GLY A 112 -1.82 8.50 1.27
N ALA A 113 -1.05 9.38 1.92
CA ALA A 113 -0.10 9.02 2.95
C ALA A 113 -0.78 8.40 4.19
N GLN A 114 -1.87 8.99 4.67
CA GLN A 114 -2.65 8.43 5.78
C GLN A 114 -3.18 7.02 5.44
N TYR A 115 -3.75 6.86 4.24
CA TYR A 115 -4.28 5.57 3.80
C TYR A 115 -3.18 4.54 3.53
N ALA A 116 -1.99 4.95 3.10
CA ALA A 116 -0.85 4.06 2.94
C ALA A 116 -0.51 3.37 4.29
N VAL A 117 -0.41 4.16 5.36
CA VAL A 117 -0.19 3.66 6.73
C VAL A 117 -1.36 2.82 7.23
N LEU A 118 -2.59 3.32 7.06
CA LEU A 118 -3.80 2.61 7.49
C LEU A 118 -3.90 1.23 6.83
N LEU A 119 -3.71 1.15 5.52
CA LEU A 119 -3.85 -0.10 4.76
C LEU A 119 -2.71 -1.08 5.08
N SER A 120 -1.47 -0.61 5.26
CA SER A 120 -0.37 -1.50 5.63
C SER A 120 -0.61 -2.14 7.00
N VAL A 121 -1.04 -1.35 7.98
CA VAL A 121 -1.31 -1.84 9.34
C VAL A 121 -2.59 -2.69 9.39
N ALA A 122 -3.65 -2.30 8.69
CA ALA A 122 -4.88 -3.09 8.62
C ALA A 122 -4.64 -4.48 8.03
N LYS A 123 -3.85 -4.58 6.96
CA LYS A 123 -3.45 -5.87 6.39
C LYS A 123 -2.60 -6.69 7.36
N LEU A 124 -1.68 -6.06 8.09
CA LEU A 124 -0.85 -6.74 9.10
C LEU A 124 -1.72 -7.38 10.18
N VAL A 125 -2.67 -6.61 10.72
CA VAL A 125 -3.60 -7.08 11.74
C VAL A 125 -4.53 -8.17 11.21
N ALA A 126 -5.01 -8.04 9.96
CA ALA A 126 -5.84 -9.06 9.31
C ALA A 126 -5.11 -10.41 9.13
N LEU A 127 -3.78 -10.41 9.08
CA LEU A 127 -2.94 -11.62 9.05
C LEU A 127 -2.60 -12.16 10.45
N GLY A 128 -3.10 -11.54 11.52
CA GLY A 128 -2.85 -11.95 12.91
C GLY A 128 -1.66 -11.25 13.57
N GLY A 129 -1.06 -10.25 12.92
CA GLY A 129 -0.02 -9.42 13.53
C GLY A 129 -0.59 -8.45 14.58
N ARG A 130 0.23 -8.12 15.59
CA ARG A 130 -0.09 -7.08 16.57
C ARG A 130 0.46 -5.75 16.08
N ARG A 131 -0.33 -4.67 16.09
CA ARG A 131 0.15 -3.37 15.57
C ARG A 131 1.28 -2.79 16.41
N GLU A 132 1.37 -3.16 17.68
CA GLU A 132 2.39 -2.66 18.62
C GLU A 132 3.80 -3.18 18.26
N ASP A 133 3.89 -4.30 17.53
CA ASP A 133 5.15 -4.88 17.08
C ASP A 133 5.54 -4.41 15.67
N ALA A 134 4.74 -3.54 15.04
CA ALA A 134 4.92 -3.13 13.66
C ALA A 134 6.04 -2.10 13.52
N TYR A 135 6.92 -2.32 12.54
CA TYR A 135 7.87 -1.31 12.07
C TYR A 135 7.46 -0.86 10.68
N LEU A 136 7.38 0.46 10.47
CA LEU A 136 7.01 1.04 9.18
C LEU A 136 8.25 1.52 8.43
N THR A 137 8.29 1.21 7.14
CA THR A 137 9.20 1.82 6.18
C THR A 137 8.38 2.68 5.22
N LEU A 138 8.74 3.96 5.11
CA LEU A 138 8.04 4.93 4.29
C LEU A 138 8.90 5.23 3.06
N GLN A 139 8.49 4.73 1.91
CA GLN A 139 9.18 4.97 0.65
C GLN A 139 8.53 6.16 -0.05
N GLU A 140 9.29 7.26 -0.16
CA GLU A 140 8.85 8.46 -0.86
C GLU A 140 9.20 8.35 -2.35
N TYR A 141 8.24 8.67 -3.21
CA TYR A 141 8.46 8.79 -4.65
C TYR A 141 8.14 10.22 -5.07
N PHE A 142 9.11 10.86 -5.71
CA PHE A 142 8.96 12.16 -6.36
C PHE A 142 9.17 11.95 -7.86
N GLU A 143 8.26 12.50 -8.68
CA GLU A 143 8.42 12.48 -10.14
C GLU A 143 9.74 13.17 -10.55
N SER A 144 10.31 12.76 -11.69
CA SER A 144 11.56 13.33 -12.20
C SER A 144 11.45 14.85 -12.39
N ILE A 145 12.26 15.61 -11.66
CA ILE A 145 12.21 17.08 -11.64
C ILE A 145 13.18 17.64 -12.69
N PRO A 146 12.71 18.40 -13.71
CA PRO A 146 13.60 19.15 -14.59
C PRO A 146 14.27 20.30 -13.82
N ILE A 147 15.52 20.61 -14.18
CA ILE A 147 16.51 21.49 -13.50
C ILE A 147 16.03 22.97 -13.29
N ARG A 148 14.78 23.32 -13.61
CA ARG A 148 14.22 24.68 -13.51
C ARG A 148 12.88 24.79 -12.75
N GLY A 149 12.44 23.73 -12.04
CA GLY A 149 11.23 23.79 -11.23
C GLY A 149 11.47 24.50 -9.89
N VAL A 150 11.07 25.76 -9.76
CA VAL A 150 10.99 26.48 -8.48
C VAL A 150 9.90 25.87 -7.62
N ILE A 151 10.17 25.71 -6.33
CA ILE A 151 9.20 25.27 -5.36
C ILE A 151 9.24 26.25 -4.17
N VAL A 152 8.08 26.66 -3.64
CA VAL A 152 7.96 27.66 -2.57
C VAL A 152 7.24 27.03 -1.38
N CYS A 153 7.92 26.96 -0.24
CA CYS A 153 7.34 26.57 1.04
C CYS A 153 6.84 27.83 1.77
N THR A 154 5.52 28.05 1.80
CA THR A 154 4.92 29.00 2.75
C THR A 154 4.21 28.23 3.85
N ARG A 155 4.86 28.28 5.02
CA ARG A 155 4.43 27.92 6.37
C ARG A 155 2.92 28.13 6.59
N TYR A 156 2.18 27.03 6.75
CA TYR A 156 0.91 26.98 7.50
C TYR A 156 0.84 25.64 8.24
N ILE A 157 1.56 25.55 9.35
CA ILE A 157 1.28 24.60 10.42
C ILE A 157 1.03 25.46 11.65
N GLU A 158 -0.21 25.90 11.80
CA GLU A 158 -0.77 26.16 13.13
C GLU A 158 -1.73 25.00 13.40
N GLU A 159 -1.42 24.29 14.49
CA GLU A 159 -2.27 23.36 15.23
C GLU A 159 -2.83 22.14 14.51
N TYR A 160 -2.06 21.04 14.48
CA TYR A 160 -2.59 19.71 14.80
C TYR A 160 -1.45 18.88 15.40
N GLU A 161 -1.42 18.75 16.73
CA GLU A 161 -0.71 17.67 17.43
C GLU A 161 -1.32 16.34 16.97
N ALA A 162 -0.66 15.67 16.03
CA ALA A 162 -0.90 14.25 15.79
C ALA A 162 0.15 13.47 16.59
N VAL A 163 -0.21 13.15 17.83
CA VAL A 163 0.40 12.06 18.60
C VAL A 163 0.21 10.77 17.80
N ILE A 164 1.31 10.10 17.49
CA ILE A 164 1.37 8.68 17.17
C ILE A 164 2.17 8.02 18.28
#